data_AF-A0A348XKL5-F1
#
_entry.id   AF-A0A348XKL5-F1
#
_cell.length_a   1.000
_cell.length_b   1.000
_cell.length_c   1.000
_cell.angle_alpha   90.00
_cell.angle_beta   90.00
_cell.angle_gamma   90.00
#
_symmetry.space_group_name_H-M   'P 1'
#
loop_
_entity.id
_entity.type
_entity.pdbx_description
1 polymer ?
#
loop_
_entity_poly.entity_id
_entity_poly.type
_entity_poly.pdbx_seq_one_letter_code
_entity_poly.pdbx_strand_id
1 'polypeptide(L)'
;MTAALLFAGVLSAEPIVAKIYDGKPLKVLLATGGCCHDYKKQGDIIPALLKTRGNFEVEVIGPDLAAVQEALRAPDWAAGYDAVIYNLCDANQTDAALIHNIAKVHTEGTTAAVMVHCALHSYHWKMGTDRTKYEEEEWLKVTGIASGNHGPKAPITVTVTEPTHPIMQGLPKGWTTPKGELYNAHEILPTVTPLATGDNGNKKQGEQVCIWVNQCEKTRIFGTSMGHHNETMQQPVYGDLLTRGLLWACDRLPEAEKPEPRKICLVAGKDSHGRDAHAHGPGLHFLRDELTAHAPGVEVALHKGGWPQDPAFFEGADAIVIYCDGGRRHVTMNHRDALDTMAAAGVGIGCIHYAVEMPKGEPGDALC
;
A
#
# COMPACT_ATOMS: atom_id res chain seq x y z
N MET A 1 -36.95 27.00 30.18
CA MET A 1 -36.90 25.87 29.22
C MET A 1 -35.58 25.97 28.49
N THR A 2 -34.63 25.14 28.89
CA THR A 2 -33.23 25.16 28.46
C THR A 2 -33.08 24.24 27.25
N ALA A 3 -32.65 24.78 26.11
CA ALA A 3 -32.40 23.98 24.91
C ALA A 3 -31.07 23.23 25.07
N ALA A 4 -31.13 21.90 25.06
CA ALA A 4 -29.95 21.04 25.01
C ALA A 4 -29.56 20.83 23.54
N LEU A 5 -28.38 21.33 23.14
CA LEU A 5 -27.71 20.93 21.91
C LEU A 5 -27.19 19.50 22.09
N LEU A 6 -27.72 18.56 21.30
CA LEU A 6 -27.12 17.24 21.09
C LEU A 6 -26.00 17.38 20.05
N PHE A 7 -24.75 17.30 20.51
CA PHE A 7 -23.61 17.03 19.63
C PHE A 7 -23.61 15.54 19.29
N ALA A 8 -23.92 15.19 18.03
CA ALA A 8 -23.67 13.87 17.50
C ALA A 8 -22.14 13.71 17.37
N GLY A 9 -21.56 12.83 18.20
CA GLY A 9 -20.16 12.45 18.10
C GLY A 9 -19.94 11.69 16.80
N VAL A 10 -19.05 12.21 15.95
CA VAL A 10 -18.48 11.42 14.85
C VAL A 10 -17.63 10.34 15.49
N LEU A 11 -18.13 9.09 15.49
CA LEU A 11 -17.31 7.92 15.75
C LEU A 11 -16.24 7.87 14.66
N SER A 12 -15.03 8.30 15.00
CA SER A 12 -13.84 8.04 14.19
C SER A 12 -13.60 6.54 14.24
N ALA A 13 -14.15 5.79 13.27
CA ALA A 13 -13.76 4.41 13.06
C ALA A 13 -12.25 4.40 12.78
N GLU A 14 -11.47 3.68 13.60
CA GLU A 14 -10.07 3.42 13.27
C GLU A 14 -10.02 2.75 11.89
N PRO A 15 -9.10 3.16 11.00
CA PRO A 15 -9.02 2.57 9.68
C PRO A 15 -8.78 1.06 9.82
N ILE A 16 -9.71 0.27 9.29
CA ILE A 16 -9.56 -1.19 9.20
C ILE A 16 -8.35 -1.44 8.30
N VAL A 17 -7.24 -1.92 8.87
CA VAL A 17 -6.09 -2.39 8.09
C VAL A 17 -6.54 -3.70 7.42
N ALA A 18 -6.76 -3.66 6.11
CA ALA A 18 -7.13 -4.83 5.34
C ALA A 18 -6.01 -5.89 5.42
N LYS A 19 -6.39 -7.16 5.58
CA LYS A 19 -5.44 -8.25 5.40
C LYS A 19 -5.01 -8.28 3.94
N ILE A 20 -3.70 -8.36 3.72
CA ILE A 20 -3.06 -8.48 2.41
C ILE A 20 -2.83 -9.96 2.08
N TYR A 21 -2.68 -10.84 3.08
CA TYR A 21 -2.37 -12.26 2.88
C TYR A 21 -3.11 -13.17 3.85
N ASP A 22 -3.86 -14.13 3.34
CA ASP A 22 -4.63 -15.11 4.11
C ASP A 22 -4.26 -16.57 3.80
N GLY A 23 -3.19 -16.78 3.02
CA GLY A 23 -2.67 -18.11 2.67
C GLY A 23 -2.01 -18.85 3.84
N LYS A 24 -1.31 -19.94 3.52
CA LYS A 24 -0.55 -20.72 4.53
C LYS A 24 0.48 -19.82 5.23
N PRO A 25 0.67 -19.94 6.55
CA PRO A 25 1.62 -19.09 7.27
C PRO A 25 3.01 -19.11 6.63
N LEU A 26 3.54 -17.93 6.33
CA LEU A 26 4.91 -17.76 5.85
C LEU A 26 5.86 -17.69 7.05
N LYS A 27 6.92 -18.51 7.02
CA LYS A 27 7.96 -18.53 8.05
C LYS A 27 9.02 -17.51 7.74
N VAL A 28 9.19 -16.55 8.64
CA VAL A 28 10.07 -15.39 8.43
C VAL A 28 11.05 -15.29 9.58
N LEU A 29 12.33 -15.23 9.27
CA LEU A 29 13.35 -14.84 10.24
C LEU A 29 13.57 -13.33 10.19
N LEU A 30 13.40 -12.63 11.30
CA LEU A 30 13.78 -11.24 11.48
C LEU A 30 15.13 -11.18 12.20
N ALA A 31 16.17 -10.83 11.46
CA ALA A 31 17.49 -10.53 12.03
C ALA A 31 17.57 -9.04 12.36
N THR A 32 17.69 -8.70 13.64
CA THR A 32 17.69 -7.31 14.09
C THR A 32 18.75 -7.01 15.15
N GLY A 33 19.38 -5.82 15.09
CA GLY A 33 20.42 -5.44 16.04
C GLY A 33 21.47 -4.50 15.45
N GLY A 34 22.36 -3.98 16.30
CA GLY A 34 23.44 -3.07 15.89
C GLY A 34 23.43 -1.73 16.62
N CYS A 35 24.13 -0.73 16.07
CA CYS A 35 24.49 0.49 16.79
C CYS A 35 23.46 1.61 16.78
N CYS A 36 22.69 1.72 15.70
CA CYS A 36 22.32 3.05 15.20
C CYS A 36 20.81 3.33 15.18
N HIS A 37 19.99 2.35 15.56
CA HIS A 37 18.53 2.43 15.59
C HIS A 37 17.94 1.77 16.85
N ASP A 38 16.65 1.99 17.10
CA ASP A 38 15.90 1.36 18.19
C ASP A 38 15.52 -0.09 17.84
N TYR A 39 16.52 -0.92 17.55
CA TYR A 39 16.33 -2.31 17.09
C TYR A 39 15.50 -3.15 18.06
N LYS A 40 15.55 -2.84 19.35
CA LYS A 40 14.68 -3.48 20.34
C LYS A 40 13.21 -3.25 20.00
N LYS A 41 12.78 -1.99 19.84
CA LYS A 41 11.37 -1.72 19.49
C LYS A 41 11.04 -2.08 18.06
N GLN A 42 11.98 -1.92 17.12
CA GLN A 42 11.73 -2.32 15.74
C GLN A 42 11.55 -3.84 15.59
N GLY A 43 12.24 -4.62 16.44
CA GLY A 43 12.03 -6.05 16.62
C GLY A 43 10.62 -6.41 17.11
N ASP A 44 9.91 -5.50 17.78
CA ASP A 44 8.49 -5.66 18.16
C ASP A 44 7.54 -5.12 17.07
N ILE A 45 7.90 -3.99 16.44
CA ILE A 45 7.07 -3.30 15.44
C ILE A 45 6.90 -4.16 14.18
N ILE A 46 7.96 -4.77 13.66
CA ILE A 46 7.91 -5.53 12.40
C ILE A 46 7.02 -6.79 12.54
N PRO A 47 7.15 -7.64 13.57
CA PRO A 47 6.22 -8.75 13.75
C PRO A 47 4.77 -8.29 13.95
N ALA A 48 4.55 -7.22 14.73
CA ALA A 48 3.21 -6.69 14.96
C ALA A 48 2.57 -6.17 13.66
N LEU A 49 3.33 -5.45 12.82
CA LEU A 49 2.81 -4.90 11.57
C LEU A 49 2.49 -5.99 10.53
N LEU A 50 3.27 -7.08 10.50
CA LEU A 50 3.02 -8.21 9.62
C LEU A 50 1.78 -8.99 10.09
N LYS A 51 1.66 -9.22 11.40
CA LYS A 51 0.54 -9.95 12.01
C LYS A 51 -0.82 -9.32 11.71
N THR A 52 -0.91 -7.99 11.59
CA THR A 52 -2.16 -7.32 11.24
C THR A 52 -2.53 -7.44 9.75
N ARG A 53 -1.57 -7.79 8.89
CA ARG A 53 -1.72 -7.83 7.43
C ARG A 53 -1.72 -9.23 6.84
N GLY A 54 -1.39 -10.26 7.61
CA GLY A 54 -1.55 -11.61 7.14
C GLY A 54 -1.02 -12.70 8.03
N ASN A 55 -0.99 -13.90 7.48
CA ASN A 55 -0.54 -15.11 8.17
C ASN A 55 0.98 -15.24 8.07
N PHE A 56 1.69 -14.78 9.11
CA PHE A 56 3.14 -14.85 9.23
C PHE A 56 3.56 -15.47 10.56
N GLU A 57 4.53 -16.39 10.51
CA GLU A 57 5.26 -16.93 11.65
C GLU A 57 6.63 -16.24 11.70
N VAL A 58 6.74 -15.19 12.51
CA VAL A 58 7.97 -14.39 12.59
C VAL A 58 8.79 -14.83 13.79
N GLU A 59 9.98 -15.38 13.53
CA GLU A 59 11.01 -15.60 14.53
C GLU A 59 11.96 -14.40 14.56
N VAL A 60 12.32 -13.93 15.75
CA VAL A 60 13.19 -12.76 15.90
C VAL A 60 14.51 -13.18 16.55
N ILE A 61 15.63 -12.89 15.89
CA ILE A 61 16.97 -12.94 16.48
C ILE A 61 17.48 -11.52 16.66
N GLY A 62 17.82 -11.14 17.90
CA GLY A 62 18.20 -9.77 18.25
C GLY A 62 17.64 -9.29 19.59
N PRO A 63 17.90 -8.03 19.98
CA PRO A 63 18.68 -7.02 19.26
C PRO A 63 20.19 -7.09 19.52
N ASP A 64 20.67 -8.08 20.29
CA ASP A 64 22.10 -8.29 20.52
C ASP A 64 22.81 -8.76 19.25
N LEU A 65 23.60 -7.87 18.66
CA LEU A 65 24.27 -8.13 17.39
C LEU A 65 25.25 -9.31 17.48
N ALA A 66 25.91 -9.53 18.62
CA ALA A 66 26.85 -10.65 18.76
C ALA A 66 26.12 -12.00 18.68
N ALA A 67 24.94 -12.08 19.31
CA ALA A 67 24.08 -13.26 19.23
C ALA A 67 23.51 -13.46 17.81
N VAL A 68 23.15 -12.37 17.11
CA VAL A 68 22.72 -12.45 15.70
C VAL A 68 23.86 -12.98 14.83
N GLN A 69 25.07 -12.45 14.97
CA GLN A 69 26.24 -12.92 14.23
C GLN A 69 26.50 -14.40 14.49
N GLU A 70 26.44 -14.85 15.74
CA GLU A 70 26.63 -16.27 16.09
C GLU A 70 25.56 -17.17 15.45
N ALA A 71 24.28 -16.77 15.50
CA ALA A 71 23.21 -17.53 14.87
C ALA A 71 23.41 -17.64 13.34
N LEU A 72 23.82 -16.55 12.68
CA LEU A 72 24.05 -16.50 11.23
C LEU A 72 25.35 -17.22 10.79
N ARG A 73 26.19 -17.70 11.71
CA ARG A 73 27.36 -18.54 11.41
C ARG A 73 27.00 -20.01 11.16
N ALA A 74 25.88 -20.49 11.71
CA ALA A 74 25.47 -21.87 11.52
C ALA A 74 25.27 -22.17 10.02
N PRO A 75 25.67 -23.33 9.48
CA PRO A 75 25.65 -23.57 8.03
C PRO A 75 24.24 -23.55 7.42
N ASP A 76 23.23 -23.97 8.19
CA ASP A 76 21.84 -24.11 7.76
C ASP A 76 20.91 -23.11 8.49
N TRP A 77 21.44 -21.96 8.91
CA TRP A 77 20.71 -20.98 9.72
C TRP A 77 19.38 -20.51 9.09
N ALA A 78 19.29 -20.52 7.75
CA ALA A 78 18.11 -20.10 7.00
C ALA A 78 17.14 -21.26 6.67
N ALA A 79 17.48 -22.49 7.02
CA ALA A 79 16.70 -23.66 6.62
C ALA A 79 15.29 -23.62 7.23
N GLY A 80 14.28 -23.77 6.37
CA GLY A 80 12.87 -23.80 6.77
C GLY A 80 12.17 -22.44 6.87
N TYR A 81 12.89 -21.33 6.65
CA TYR A 81 12.26 -20.02 6.45
C TYR A 81 11.99 -19.77 4.97
N ASP A 82 10.85 -19.15 4.68
CA ASP A 82 10.51 -18.66 3.35
C ASP A 82 11.28 -17.37 3.02
N ALA A 83 11.54 -16.54 4.04
CA ALA A 83 12.25 -15.28 3.89
C ALA A 83 13.03 -14.86 5.15
N VAL A 84 13.99 -13.97 4.93
CA VAL A 84 14.74 -13.27 5.98
C VAL A 84 14.54 -11.76 5.85
N ILE A 85 14.11 -11.12 6.93
CA ILE A 85 14.09 -9.66 7.03
C ILE A 85 15.35 -9.23 7.77
N TYR A 86 16.20 -8.46 7.09
CA TYR A 86 17.37 -7.83 7.68
C TYR A 86 17.00 -6.42 8.14
N ASN A 87 16.86 -6.25 9.45
CA ASN A 87 16.74 -4.96 10.12
C ASN A 87 17.89 -4.79 11.12
N LEU A 88 19.11 -4.78 10.61
CA LEU A 88 20.34 -4.74 11.40
C LEU A 88 21.37 -3.76 10.84
N CYS A 89 22.39 -3.42 11.63
CA CYS A 89 23.55 -2.66 11.19
C CYS A 89 24.83 -3.35 11.69
N ASP A 90 25.53 -4.03 10.80
CA ASP A 90 26.84 -4.63 11.04
C ASP A 90 27.88 -4.08 10.05
N ALA A 91 27.98 -2.74 10.01
CA ALA A 91 28.76 -2.03 9.00
C ALA A 91 30.29 -2.23 9.12
N ASN A 92 30.78 -2.60 10.30
CA ASN A 92 32.20 -2.81 10.56
C ASN A 92 32.64 -4.28 10.46
N GLN A 93 31.75 -5.19 10.08
CA GLN A 93 32.08 -6.60 9.92
C GLN A 93 33.12 -6.81 8.82
N THR A 94 34.13 -7.63 9.12
CA THR A 94 35.19 -8.01 8.17
C THR A 94 35.38 -9.51 8.06
N ASP A 95 34.58 -10.31 8.76
CA ASP A 95 34.61 -11.76 8.65
C ASP A 95 33.99 -12.20 7.31
N ALA A 96 34.84 -12.38 6.31
CA ALA A 96 34.44 -12.79 4.97
C ALA A 96 33.67 -14.13 4.97
N ALA A 97 33.97 -15.06 5.89
CA ALA A 97 33.27 -16.34 5.95
C ALA A 97 31.83 -16.17 6.44
N LEU A 98 31.60 -15.30 7.43
CA LEU A 98 30.25 -14.94 7.87
C LEU A 98 29.47 -14.23 6.77
N ILE A 99 30.08 -13.22 6.13
CA ILE A 99 29.44 -12.45 5.07
C ILE A 99 29.04 -13.36 3.89
N HIS A 100 29.96 -14.22 3.45
CA HIS A 100 29.69 -15.23 2.44
C HIS A 100 28.56 -16.18 2.87
N ASN A 101 28.58 -16.65 4.13
CA ASN A 101 27.55 -17.55 4.65
C ASN A 101 26.14 -16.92 4.65
N ILE A 102 26.05 -15.61 4.85
CA ILE A 102 24.80 -14.85 4.79
C ILE A 102 24.38 -14.63 3.34
N ALA A 103 25.29 -14.14 2.49
CA ALA A 103 25.00 -13.79 1.11
C ALA A 103 24.59 -15.01 0.26
N LYS A 104 25.29 -16.15 0.41
CA LYS A 104 25.05 -17.36 -0.40
C LYS A 104 23.64 -17.93 -0.26
N VAL A 105 22.99 -17.73 0.89
CA VAL A 105 21.59 -18.15 1.12
C VAL A 105 20.66 -17.53 0.08
N HIS A 106 20.98 -16.32 -0.38
CA HIS A 106 20.17 -15.57 -1.33
C HIS A 106 20.75 -15.64 -2.75
N THR A 107 22.07 -15.66 -2.92
CA THR A 107 22.70 -15.70 -4.25
C THR A 107 22.72 -17.09 -4.86
N GLU A 108 22.84 -18.13 -4.06
CA GLU A 108 22.94 -19.53 -4.51
C GLU A 108 21.72 -20.36 -4.06
N GLY A 109 21.09 -19.95 -2.95
CA GLY A 109 19.88 -20.58 -2.40
C GLY A 109 18.58 -20.03 -3.00
N THR A 110 17.48 -20.23 -2.27
CA THR A 110 16.12 -19.84 -2.68
C THR A 110 15.37 -19.06 -1.61
N THR A 111 15.99 -18.79 -0.46
CA THR A 111 15.33 -18.07 0.63
C THR A 111 15.24 -16.60 0.26
N ALA A 112 14.05 -16.01 0.29
CA ALA A 112 13.87 -14.59 -0.05
C ALA A 112 14.53 -13.66 0.97
N ALA A 113 14.84 -12.42 0.56
CA ALA A 113 15.34 -11.41 1.49
C ALA A 113 14.57 -10.09 1.40
N VAL A 114 14.44 -9.44 2.55
CA VAL A 114 13.92 -8.09 2.70
C VAL A 114 14.97 -7.23 3.41
N MET A 115 15.42 -6.17 2.75
CA MET A 115 16.41 -5.24 3.26
C MET A 115 15.75 -4.00 3.84
N VAL A 116 15.99 -3.73 5.13
CA VAL A 116 15.46 -2.56 5.81
C VAL A 116 16.59 -1.61 6.21
N HIS A 117 16.55 -0.39 5.66
CA HIS A 117 17.33 0.75 6.08
C HIS A 117 18.83 0.44 6.25
N CYS A 118 19.30 0.29 7.50
CA CYS A 118 20.70 0.06 7.84
C CYS A 118 21.28 -1.28 7.35
N ALA A 119 20.43 -2.22 6.92
CA ALA A 119 20.89 -3.43 6.26
C ALA A 119 21.78 -3.11 5.04
N LEU A 120 21.52 -1.97 4.36
CA LEU A 120 22.32 -1.51 3.22
C LEU A 120 23.74 -1.11 3.61
N HIS A 121 23.96 -0.69 4.87
CA HIS A 121 25.27 -0.29 5.37
C HIS A 121 26.07 -1.48 5.92
N SER A 122 25.47 -2.66 6.06
CA SER A 122 26.11 -3.83 6.65
C SER A 122 27.09 -4.49 5.67
N TYR A 123 28.13 -5.12 6.21
CA TYR A 123 29.00 -6.06 5.47
C TYR A 123 29.79 -5.50 4.28
N HIS A 124 29.96 -4.17 4.17
CA HIS A 124 30.53 -3.60 2.95
C HIS A 124 31.53 -2.45 3.17
N TRP A 125 31.37 -1.61 4.22
CA TRP A 125 32.28 -0.46 4.42
C TRP A 125 33.76 -0.81 4.58
N LYS A 126 34.08 -2.01 5.06
CA LYS A 126 35.45 -2.48 5.29
C LYS A 126 35.88 -3.57 4.31
N MET A 127 35.08 -3.82 3.28
CA MET A 127 35.33 -4.82 2.25
C MET A 127 35.86 -4.16 0.98
N GLY A 128 36.64 -4.90 0.19
CA GLY A 128 37.28 -4.41 -1.02
C GLY A 128 38.39 -3.37 -0.78
N THR A 129 39.23 -3.17 -1.80
CA THR A 129 40.28 -2.13 -1.79
C THR A 129 39.85 -0.83 -2.47
N ASP A 130 38.86 -0.90 -3.36
CA ASP A 130 38.26 0.24 -4.03
C ASP A 130 36.79 0.43 -3.61
N ARG A 131 36.60 1.36 -2.67
CA ARG A 131 35.29 1.73 -2.10
C ARG A 131 34.31 2.35 -3.09
N THR A 132 34.73 2.55 -4.34
CA THR A 132 33.88 3.05 -5.43
C THR A 132 33.48 1.97 -6.42
N LYS A 133 34.04 0.75 -6.30
CA LYS A 133 33.80 -0.35 -7.24
C LYS A 133 33.19 -1.60 -6.62
N TYR A 134 33.29 -1.76 -5.29
CA TYR A 134 32.58 -2.80 -4.54
C TYR A 134 32.78 -4.26 -5.09
N GLU A 135 33.95 -4.55 -5.68
CA GLU A 135 34.23 -5.77 -6.48
C GLU A 135 34.25 -7.08 -5.66
N GLU A 136 34.44 -7.01 -4.33
CA GLU A 136 34.45 -8.15 -3.40
C GLU A 136 33.21 -8.17 -2.47
N GLU A 137 32.17 -7.41 -2.81
CA GLU A 137 31.02 -7.21 -1.94
C GLU A 137 29.88 -8.17 -2.26
N GLU A 138 29.98 -9.38 -1.74
CA GLU A 138 28.90 -10.38 -1.88
C GLU A 138 27.56 -9.87 -1.35
N TRP A 139 27.58 -9.04 -0.31
CA TRP A 139 26.38 -8.41 0.22
C TRP A 139 25.74 -7.43 -0.77
N LEU A 140 26.53 -6.67 -1.53
CA LEU A 140 26.02 -5.75 -2.55
C LEU A 140 25.29 -6.51 -3.66
N LYS A 141 25.73 -7.73 -4.00
CA LYS A 141 24.99 -8.58 -4.96
C LYS A 141 23.57 -8.88 -4.49
N VAL A 142 23.37 -8.98 -3.18
CA VAL A 142 22.06 -9.21 -2.56
C VAL A 142 21.27 -7.90 -2.47
N THR A 143 21.83 -6.86 -1.84
CA THR A 143 21.10 -5.60 -1.65
C THR A 143 20.81 -4.88 -2.97
N GLY A 144 21.70 -5.02 -3.97
CA GLY A 144 21.62 -4.38 -5.28
C GLY A 144 21.95 -2.89 -5.29
N ILE A 145 21.90 -2.22 -4.13
CA ILE A 145 22.20 -0.79 -3.98
C ILE A 145 23.28 -0.62 -2.92
N ALA A 146 24.32 0.15 -3.26
CA ALA A 146 25.35 0.59 -2.33
C ALA A 146 25.02 1.99 -1.80
N SER A 147 25.10 2.15 -0.48
CA SER A 147 24.98 3.46 0.16
C SER A 147 26.04 3.63 1.24
N GLY A 148 26.80 4.72 1.14
CA GLY A 148 27.92 5.01 2.05
C GLY A 148 27.65 6.18 2.99
N ASN A 149 26.58 6.93 2.76
CA ASN A 149 26.17 8.06 3.61
C ASN A 149 24.70 8.45 3.34
N HIS A 150 24.23 9.42 4.10
CA HIS A 150 22.86 9.90 4.05
C HIS A 150 22.78 11.42 4.16
N GLY A 151 21.62 11.96 3.81
CA GLY A 151 21.27 13.36 4.01
C GLY A 151 20.89 13.71 5.45
N PRO A 152 20.39 14.94 5.69
CA PRO A 152 19.86 15.31 7.00
C PRO A 152 18.67 14.41 7.40
N LYS A 153 18.49 14.26 8.72
CA LYS A 153 17.29 13.63 9.28
C LYS A 153 16.09 14.54 9.07
N ALA A 154 15.23 14.20 8.13
CA ALA A 154 14.09 14.99 7.71
C ALA A 154 12.99 14.09 7.12
N PRO A 155 11.72 14.54 7.08
CA PRO A 155 10.68 13.91 6.26
C PRO A 155 11.17 13.63 4.84
N ILE A 156 10.83 12.45 4.31
CA ILE A 156 11.10 12.04 2.94
C ILE A 156 9.78 12.08 2.18
N THR A 157 9.72 12.85 1.10
CA THR A 157 8.65 12.80 0.11
C THR A 157 8.97 11.70 -0.87
N VAL A 158 8.16 10.64 -0.85
CA VAL A 158 8.29 9.46 -1.71
C VAL A 158 7.44 9.64 -2.95
N THR A 159 8.03 9.38 -4.11
CA THR A 159 7.37 9.36 -5.42
C THR A 159 7.46 7.96 -6.00
N VAL A 160 6.32 7.33 -6.31
CA VAL A 160 6.30 6.02 -6.96
C VAL A 160 6.67 6.19 -8.44
N THR A 161 7.74 5.52 -8.86
CA THR A 161 8.25 5.58 -10.24
C THR A 161 7.78 4.42 -11.09
N GLU A 162 7.46 3.28 -10.49
CA GLU A 162 6.95 2.07 -11.17
C GLU A 162 5.55 1.68 -10.65
N PRO A 163 4.50 2.45 -11.00
CA PRO A 163 3.15 2.26 -10.45
C PRO A 163 2.47 0.97 -10.89
N THR A 164 2.97 0.33 -11.96
CA THR A 164 2.43 -0.94 -12.47
C THR A 164 2.99 -2.15 -11.74
N HIS A 165 4.11 -2.00 -11.00
CA HIS A 165 4.73 -3.11 -10.27
C HIS A 165 3.76 -3.64 -9.19
N PRO A 166 3.59 -4.98 -9.03
CA PRO A 166 2.60 -5.55 -8.10
C PRO A 166 2.71 -5.06 -6.65
N ILE A 167 3.93 -4.80 -6.17
CA ILE A 167 4.18 -4.23 -4.83
C ILE A 167 3.49 -2.86 -4.68
N MET A 168 3.53 -2.03 -5.74
CA MET A 168 3.03 -0.65 -5.73
C MET A 168 1.53 -0.55 -5.95
N GLN A 169 0.89 -1.61 -6.44
CA GLN A 169 -0.55 -1.64 -6.61
C GLN A 169 -1.24 -1.52 -5.23
N GLY A 170 -2.21 -0.62 -5.09
CA GLY A 170 -2.88 -0.35 -3.81
C GLY A 170 -2.12 0.57 -2.85
N LEU A 171 -0.87 0.96 -3.15
CA LEU A 171 -0.18 2.03 -2.43
C LEU A 171 -0.50 3.41 -3.05
N PRO A 172 -0.42 4.50 -2.28
CA PRO A 172 -0.50 5.85 -2.85
C PRO A 172 0.59 6.07 -3.91
N LYS A 173 0.29 6.88 -4.94
CA LYS A 173 1.28 7.27 -5.97
C LYS A 173 2.46 8.07 -5.40
N GLY A 174 2.33 8.58 -4.19
CA GLY A 174 3.37 9.21 -3.40
C GLY A 174 2.87 9.55 -2.01
N TRP A 175 3.78 9.74 -1.05
CA TRP A 175 3.46 10.10 0.33
C TRP A 175 4.67 10.77 0.99
N THR A 176 4.46 11.45 2.12
CA THR A 176 5.56 12.01 2.92
C THR A 176 5.65 11.29 4.26
N THR A 177 6.83 10.77 4.59
CA THR A 177 7.08 10.14 5.90
C THR A 177 7.11 11.20 7.01
N PRO A 178 6.69 10.90 8.25
CA PRO A 178 6.77 11.87 9.35
C PRO A 178 8.21 12.22 9.73
N LYS A 179 9.14 11.25 9.59
CA LYS A 179 10.58 11.41 9.82
C LYS A 179 11.34 10.50 8.86
N GLY A 180 12.61 10.79 8.61
CA GLY A 180 13.42 9.98 7.72
C GLY A 180 14.89 10.33 7.80
N GLU A 181 15.67 9.51 7.12
CA GLU A 181 17.08 9.70 6.87
C GLU A 181 17.32 9.14 5.46
N LEU A 182 17.24 10.01 4.46
CA LEU A 182 17.33 9.59 3.06
C LEU A 182 18.77 9.21 2.75
N TYR A 183 18.98 7.97 2.35
CA TYR A 183 20.28 7.44 1.96
C TYR A 183 20.66 7.90 0.55
N ASN A 184 21.95 8.06 0.32
CA ASN A 184 22.48 8.29 -1.03
C ASN A 184 22.72 6.96 -1.72
N ALA A 185 22.00 6.70 -2.81
CA ALA A 185 22.20 5.52 -3.64
C ALA A 185 23.40 5.79 -4.55
N HIS A 186 24.59 5.43 -4.10
CA HIS A 186 25.84 5.70 -4.82
C HIS A 186 26.01 4.80 -6.04
N GLU A 187 25.57 3.55 -5.92
CA GLU A 187 25.57 2.58 -7.00
C GLU A 187 24.28 1.76 -6.96
N ILE A 188 23.74 1.51 -8.14
CA ILE A 188 22.56 0.70 -8.36
C ILE A 188 22.94 -0.33 -9.41
N LEU A 189 22.98 -1.61 -9.02
CA LEU A 189 23.37 -2.69 -9.93
C LEU A 189 22.33 -2.83 -11.07
N PRO A 190 22.73 -3.30 -12.26
CA PRO A 190 21.81 -3.50 -13.39
C PRO A 190 20.67 -4.49 -13.14
N THR A 191 20.79 -5.33 -12.10
CA THR A 191 19.77 -6.29 -11.66
C THR A 191 18.66 -5.64 -10.82
N VAL A 192 18.83 -4.37 -10.44
CA VAL A 192 17.87 -3.63 -9.63
C VAL A 192 16.81 -2.97 -10.49
N THR A 193 15.55 -3.09 -10.06
CA THR A 193 14.45 -2.27 -10.56
C THR A 193 14.02 -1.28 -9.46
N PRO A 194 14.29 0.03 -9.61
CA PRO A 194 13.78 1.05 -8.71
C PRO A 194 12.25 1.10 -8.78
N LEU A 195 11.57 1.15 -7.63
CA LEU A 195 10.11 1.25 -7.58
C LEU A 195 9.61 2.60 -7.08
N ALA A 196 10.42 3.29 -6.27
CA ALA A 196 10.15 4.63 -5.82
C ALA A 196 11.43 5.38 -5.47
N THR A 197 11.35 6.70 -5.56
CA THR A 197 12.39 7.63 -5.15
C THR A 197 11.93 8.50 -3.98
N GLY A 198 12.88 9.07 -3.25
CA GLY A 198 12.65 9.95 -2.11
C GLY A 198 13.41 11.26 -2.24
N ASP A 199 12.81 12.35 -1.73
CA ASP A 199 13.41 13.68 -1.62
C ASP A 199 13.17 14.23 -0.20
N ASN A 200 14.19 14.83 0.43
CA ASN A 200 14.11 15.42 1.77
C ASN A 200 14.24 16.96 1.80
N GLY A 201 14.09 17.61 0.65
CA GLY A 201 14.23 19.05 0.41
C GLY A 201 15.67 19.53 0.25
N ASN A 202 16.67 18.67 0.43
CA ASN A 202 18.07 19.05 0.31
C ASN A 202 18.51 19.06 -1.15
N LYS A 203 18.60 20.26 -1.74
CA LYS A 203 19.03 20.47 -3.14
C LYS A 203 20.40 19.88 -3.50
N LYS A 204 21.30 19.69 -2.52
CA LYS A 204 22.62 19.09 -2.79
C LYS A 204 22.54 17.57 -2.89
N GLN A 205 21.59 16.97 -2.18
CA GLN A 205 21.36 15.53 -2.20
C GLN A 205 20.54 15.13 -3.42
N GLY A 206 19.49 15.91 -3.70
CA GLY A 206 18.50 15.58 -4.72
C GLY A 206 17.73 14.30 -4.39
N GLU A 207 17.00 13.83 -5.39
CA GLU A 207 16.17 12.64 -5.32
C GLU A 207 17.03 11.35 -5.32
N GLN A 208 16.66 10.38 -4.50
CA GLN A 208 17.39 9.11 -4.33
C GLN A 208 16.44 7.91 -4.39
N VAL A 209 16.87 6.77 -4.95
CA VAL A 209 16.08 5.54 -4.90
C VAL A 209 15.91 5.09 -3.46
N CYS A 210 14.67 4.87 -3.02
CA CYS A 210 14.34 4.53 -1.64
C CYS A 210 13.51 3.26 -1.48
N ILE A 211 12.97 2.74 -2.58
CA ILE A 211 12.30 1.44 -2.66
C ILE A 211 12.70 0.77 -3.97
N TRP A 212 13.10 -0.49 -3.92
CA TRP A 212 13.51 -1.25 -5.09
C TRP A 212 13.30 -2.74 -4.91
N VAL A 213 13.47 -3.47 -6.01
CA VAL A 213 13.64 -4.91 -6.01
C VAL A 213 14.94 -5.28 -6.71
N ASN A 214 15.51 -6.43 -6.34
CA ASN A 214 16.69 -7.01 -6.96
C ASN A 214 16.46 -8.51 -7.22
N GLN A 215 17.15 -9.06 -8.22
CA GLN A 215 17.08 -10.48 -8.57
C GLN A 215 18.46 -11.13 -8.42
N CYS A 216 18.56 -12.10 -7.51
CA CYS A 216 19.75 -12.92 -7.29
C CYS A 216 19.50 -14.32 -7.85
N GLU A 217 19.84 -14.56 -9.11
CA GLU A 217 19.53 -15.82 -9.82
C GLU A 217 18.06 -16.23 -9.68
N LYS A 218 17.74 -17.12 -8.73
CA LYS A 218 16.37 -17.62 -8.45
C LYS A 218 15.65 -16.86 -7.35
N THR A 219 16.36 -16.06 -6.56
CA THR A 219 15.85 -15.40 -5.36
C THR A 219 15.48 -13.96 -5.64
N ARG A 220 14.29 -13.57 -5.20
CA ARG A 220 13.82 -12.19 -5.23
C ARG A 220 14.19 -11.47 -3.94
N ILE A 221 14.64 -10.25 -4.07
CA ILE A 221 15.01 -9.37 -2.96
C ILE A 221 14.14 -8.12 -3.03
N PHE A 222 13.52 -7.76 -1.91
CA PHE A 222 12.87 -6.47 -1.76
C PHE A 222 13.73 -5.58 -0.85
N GLY A 223 13.85 -4.30 -1.19
CA GLY A 223 14.64 -3.36 -0.40
C GLY A 223 13.95 -2.02 -0.21
N THR A 224 14.12 -1.45 0.98
CA THR A 224 13.82 -0.05 1.24
C THR A 224 14.90 0.58 2.12
N SER A 225 15.33 1.79 1.75
CA SER A 225 16.26 2.58 2.55
C SER A 225 15.55 3.37 3.65
N MET A 226 14.23 3.24 3.78
CA MET A 226 13.44 3.84 4.85
C MET A 226 13.35 2.90 6.06
N GLY A 227 13.28 3.49 7.26
CA GLY A 227 13.18 2.72 8.51
C GLY A 227 13.98 3.27 9.69
N HIS A 228 14.65 4.42 9.55
CA HIS A 228 15.42 5.01 10.66
C HIS A 228 14.60 5.17 11.96
N HIS A 229 13.35 5.63 11.82
CA HIS A 229 12.49 6.06 12.91
C HIS A 229 11.27 5.14 13.05
N ASN A 230 10.91 4.81 14.29
CA ASN A 230 9.75 3.98 14.61
C ASN A 230 8.45 4.61 14.10
N GLU A 231 8.32 5.94 14.15
CA GLU A 231 7.15 6.68 13.69
C GLU A 231 6.86 6.48 12.20
N THR A 232 7.91 6.25 11.41
CA THR A 232 7.80 5.94 9.99
C THR A 232 7.43 4.48 9.79
N MET A 233 8.04 3.56 10.55
CA MET A 233 7.69 2.13 10.49
C MET A 233 6.24 1.84 10.91
N GLN A 234 5.68 2.68 11.79
CA GLN A 234 4.31 2.57 12.27
C GLN A 234 3.26 3.15 11.32
N GLN A 235 3.67 3.83 10.23
CA GLN A 235 2.70 4.33 9.25
C GLN A 235 2.01 3.17 8.53
N PRO A 236 0.68 3.23 8.28
CA PRO A 236 -0.03 2.20 7.53
C PRO A 236 0.62 1.89 6.18
N VAL A 237 1.00 2.92 5.42
CA VAL A 237 1.66 2.80 4.12
C VAL A 237 3.01 2.06 4.19
N TYR A 238 3.77 2.24 5.28
CA TYR A 238 5.03 1.51 5.47
C TYR A 238 4.77 0.03 5.73
N GLY A 239 3.79 -0.27 6.58
CA GLY A 239 3.43 -1.65 6.87
C GLY A 239 2.90 -2.38 5.62
N ASP A 240 2.09 -1.71 4.80
CA ASP A 240 1.58 -2.26 3.55
C ASP A 240 2.72 -2.50 2.56
N LEU A 241 3.62 -1.52 2.41
CA LEU A 241 4.82 -1.64 1.58
C LEU A 241 5.69 -2.83 1.99
N LEU A 242 6.06 -2.92 3.27
CA LEU A 242 6.94 -3.97 3.78
C LEU A 242 6.30 -5.35 3.60
N THR A 243 5.01 -5.46 3.89
CA THR A 243 4.26 -6.73 3.73
C THR A 243 4.17 -7.14 2.27
N ARG A 244 3.84 -6.21 1.37
CA ARG A 244 3.75 -6.49 -0.08
C ARG A 244 5.11 -6.84 -0.66
N GLY A 245 6.16 -6.15 -0.23
CA GLY A 245 7.54 -6.45 -0.60
C GLY A 245 7.99 -7.85 -0.17
N LEU A 246 7.72 -8.22 1.09
CA LEU A 246 7.97 -9.57 1.61
C LEU A 246 7.23 -10.63 0.80
N LEU A 247 5.93 -10.45 0.59
CA LEU A 247 5.10 -11.39 -0.16
C LEU A 247 5.55 -11.53 -1.62
N TRP A 248 5.94 -10.43 -2.26
CA TRP A 248 6.46 -10.45 -3.63
C TRP A 248 7.78 -11.22 -3.71
N ALA A 249 8.67 -11.00 -2.73
CA ALA A 249 9.95 -11.70 -2.64
C ALA A 249 9.74 -13.22 -2.45
N CYS A 250 8.68 -13.63 -1.74
CA CYS A 250 8.30 -15.03 -1.55
C CYS A 250 7.48 -15.64 -2.70
N ASP A 251 7.14 -14.88 -3.74
CA ASP A 251 6.17 -15.29 -4.77
C ASP A 251 4.82 -15.71 -4.17
N ARG A 252 4.34 -14.93 -3.20
CA ARG A 252 3.05 -15.10 -2.48
C ARG A 252 2.20 -13.85 -2.43
N LEU A 253 2.63 -12.77 -3.10
CA LEU A 253 1.80 -11.58 -3.21
C LEU A 253 0.54 -11.95 -4.01
N PRO A 254 -0.67 -11.80 -3.45
CA PRO A 254 -1.87 -12.04 -4.23
C PRO A 254 -1.87 -11.15 -5.47
N GLU A 255 -2.38 -11.67 -6.58
CA GLU A 255 -2.69 -10.82 -7.72
C GLU A 255 -3.54 -9.65 -7.22
N ALA A 256 -3.26 -8.43 -7.67
CA ALA A 256 -4.18 -7.35 -7.36
C ALA A 256 -5.56 -7.76 -7.87
N GLU A 257 -6.55 -7.63 -6.99
CA GLU A 257 -7.94 -7.80 -7.37
C GLU A 257 -8.17 -6.96 -8.63
N LYS A 258 -8.40 -7.64 -9.76
CA LYS A 258 -9.01 -6.99 -10.89
C LYS A 258 -10.37 -6.53 -10.35
N PRO A 259 -10.71 -5.24 -10.43
CA PRO A 259 -12.06 -4.83 -10.07
C PRO A 259 -13.01 -5.69 -10.92
N GLU A 260 -13.80 -6.53 -10.26
CA GLU A 260 -14.89 -7.24 -10.93
C GLU A 260 -15.71 -6.20 -11.68
N PRO A 261 -16.19 -6.48 -12.90
CA PRO A 261 -16.99 -5.54 -13.65
C PRO A 261 -18.16 -5.03 -12.78
N ARG A 262 -18.18 -3.74 -12.45
CA ARG A 262 -19.25 -3.12 -11.66
C ARG A 262 -20.17 -2.34 -12.58
N LYS A 263 -21.47 -2.57 -12.51
CA LYS A 263 -22.47 -1.81 -13.28
C LYS A 263 -23.07 -0.70 -12.41
N ILE A 264 -22.92 0.54 -12.85
CA ILE A 264 -23.57 1.71 -12.24
C ILE A 264 -24.69 2.21 -13.16
N CYS A 265 -25.90 2.27 -12.62
CA CYS A 265 -27.08 2.78 -13.31
C CYS A 265 -27.36 4.23 -12.92
N LEU A 266 -27.14 5.15 -13.85
CA LEU A 266 -27.41 6.58 -13.68
C LEU A 266 -28.84 6.91 -14.13
N VAL A 267 -29.64 7.50 -13.24
CA VAL A 267 -31.04 7.89 -13.51
C VAL A 267 -31.19 9.41 -13.38
N ALA A 268 -31.36 10.08 -14.52
CA ALA A 268 -31.67 11.51 -14.57
C ALA A 268 -33.18 11.75 -14.60
N GLY A 269 -33.66 12.61 -13.71
CA GLY A 269 -35.00 13.17 -13.80
C GLY A 269 -35.21 14.04 -15.04
N LYS A 270 -36.44 14.53 -15.22
CA LYS A 270 -36.71 15.55 -16.25
C LYS A 270 -35.94 16.83 -15.89
N ASP A 271 -35.40 17.50 -16.90
CA ASP A 271 -34.82 18.83 -16.72
C ASP A 271 -35.94 19.79 -16.34
N SER A 272 -35.79 20.48 -15.21
CA SER A 272 -36.89 21.17 -14.54
C SER A 272 -36.82 22.70 -14.59
N HIS A 273 -35.66 23.25 -14.95
CA HIS A 273 -35.44 24.70 -15.08
C HIS A 273 -34.89 25.03 -16.48
N GLY A 274 -34.79 26.33 -16.80
CA GLY A 274 -34.35 26.81 -18.11
C GLY A 274 -32.94 26.33 -18.50
N ARG A 275 -32.50 26.66 -19.71
CA ARG A 275 -31.17 26.26 -20.22
C ARG A 275 -30.08 26.59 -19.19
N ASP A 276 -29.28 25.58 -18.85
CA ASP A 276 -28.18 25.61 -17.87
C ASP A 276 -28.59 25.70 -16.37
N ALA A 277 -29.87 25.46 -16.04
CA ALA A 277 -30.35 25.27 -14.68
C ALA A 277 -31.04 23.91 -14.53
N HIS A 278 -30.57 23.07 -13.60
CA HIS A 278 -31.11 21.71 -13.33
C HIS A 278 -31.09 20.78 -14.56
N ALA A 279 -29.98 20.81 -15.30
CA ALA A 279 -29.71 19.92 -16.43
C ALA A 279 -29.28 18.53 -15.93
N HIS A 280 -30.22 17.78 -15.37
CA HIS A 280 -29.99 16.45 -14.78
C HIS A 280 -29.38 15.49 -15.81
N GLY A 281 -29.93 15.47 -17.02
CA GLY A 281 -29.47 14.60 -18.10
C GLY A 281 -28.05 14.91 -18.56
N PRO A 282 -27.72 16.17 -18.89
CA PRO A 282 -26.34 16.57 -19.18
C PRO A 282 -25.35 16.33 -18.03
N GLY A 283 -25.74 16.60 -16.78
CA GLY A 283 -24.89 16.36 -15.62
C GLY A 283 -24.49 14.89 -15.43
N LEU A 284 -25.45 13.96 -15.54
CA LEU A 284 -25.13 12.52 -15.47
C LEU A 284 -24.42 12.00 -16.73
N HIS A 285 -24.54 12.66 -17.87
CA HIS A 285 -23.75 12.33 -19.05
C HIS A 285 -22.26 12.62 -18.83
N PHE A 286 -21.94 13.78 -18.25
CA PHE A 286 -20.58 14.11 -17.86
C PHE A 286 -20.04 13.11 -16.83
N LEU A 287 -20.81 12.80 -15.78
CA LEU A 287 -20.41 11.81 -14.79
C LEU A 287 -20.14 10.42 -15.41
N ARG A 288 -20.98 9.99 -16.36
CA ARG A 288 -20.76 8.74 -17.11
C ARG A 288 -19.40 8.77 -17.82
N ASP A 289 -19.08 9.87 -18.50
CA ASP A 289 -17.84 9.97 -19.28
C ASP A 289 -16.62 9.97 -18.37
N GLU A 290 -16.66 10.69 -17.25
CA GLU A 290 -15.60 10.68 -16.23
C GLU A 290 -15.40 9.28 -15.61
N LEU A 291 -16.49 8.60 -15.24
CA LEU A 291 -16.43 7.24 -14.71
C LEU A 291 -15.86 6.27 -15.75
N THR A 292 -16.29 6.37 -17.01
CA THR A 292 -15.81 5.50 -18.09
C THR A 292 -14.33 5.75 -18.39
N ALA A 293 -13.87 7.01 -18.32
CA ALA A 293 -12.49 7.37 -18.60
C ALA A 293 -11.52 7.02 -17.45
N HIS A 294 -11.99 7.02 -16.21
CA HIS A 294 -11.12 6.99 -15.03
C HIS A 294 -11.38 5.84 -14.05
N ALA A 295 -12.44 5.05 -14.22
CA ALA A 295 -12.74 3.88 -13.41
C ALA A 295 -12.75 2.59 -14.26
N PRO A 296 -11.57 2.01 -14.58
CA PRO A 296 -11.49 0.77 -15.34
C PRO A 296 -12.22 -0.36 -14.59
N GLY A 297 -13.05 -1.12 -15.33
CA GLY A 297 -13.91 -2.15 -14.75
C GLY A 297 -15.29 -1.64 -14.32
N VAL A 298 -15.63 -0.37 -14.51
CA VAL A 298 -16.99 0.15 -14.28
C VAL A 298 -17.74 0.28 -15.61
N GLU A 299 -18.84 -0.46 -15.75
CA GLU A 299 -19.83 -0.25 -16.80
C GLU A 299 -20.86 0.78 -16.32
N VAL A 300 -21.15 1.80 -17.13
CA VAL A 300 -22.10 2.85 -16.75
C VAL A 300 -23.26 2.90 -17.73
N ALA A 301 -24.46 2.58 -17.23
CA ALA A 301 -25.72 2.73 -17.95
C ALA A 301 -26.36 4.07 -17.58
N LEU A 302 -26.90 4.81 -18.56
CA LEU A 302 -27.52 6.12 -18.32
C LEU A 302 -28.93 6.17 -18.89
N HIS A 303 -29.90 6.45 -18.04
CA HIS A 303 -31.28 6.76 -18.42
C HIS A 303 -31.61 8.21 -18.10
N LYS A 304 -32.30 8.90 -19.01
CA LYS A 304 -32.65 10.32 -18.88
C LYS A 304 -34.16 10.53 -19.00
N GLY A 305 -34.68 11.52 -18.27
CA GLY A 305 -36.06 12.00 -18.41
C GLY A 305 -37.07 11.34 -17.48
N GLY A 306 -36.63 10.65 -16.42
CA GLY A 306 -37.49 10.00 -15.44
C GLY A 306 -37.01 8.61 -15.03
N TRP A 307 -37.91 7.84 -14.43
CA TRP A 307 -37.64 6.45 -14.04
C TRP A 307 -37.64 5.53 -15.28
N PRO A 308 -36.64 4.64 -15.45
CA PRO A 308 -36.60 3.66 -16.53
C PRO A 308 -37.87 2.81 -16.58
N GLN A 309 -38.51 2.72 -17.74
CA GLN A 309 -39.71 1.91 -17.93
C GLN A 309 -39.40 0.43 -18.14
N ASP A 310 -38.19 0.12 -18.64
CA ASP A 310 -37.69 -1.23 -18.78
C ASP A 310 -36.92 -1.64 -17.52
N PRO A 311 -37.43 -2.60 -16.72
CA PRO A 311 -36.75 -3.08 -15.51
C PRO A 311 -35.37 -3.68 -15.79
N ALA A 312 -35.13 -4.20 -17.00
CA ALA A 312 -33.85 -4.78 -17.39
C ALA A 312 -32.69 -3.78 -17.32
N PHE A 313 -33.00 -2.48 -17.32
CA PHE A 313 -32.00 -1.42 -17.08
C PHE A 313 -31.20 -1.67 -15.79
N PHE A 314 -31.85 -2.14 -14.73
CA PHE A 314 -31.24 -2.38 -13.42
C PHE A 314 -30.66 -3.79 -13.23
N GLU A 315 -30.81 -4.69 -14.21
CA GLU A 315 -30.27 -6.05 -14.10
C GLU A 315 -28.74 -6.01 -13.93
N GLY A 316 -28.25 -6.70 -12.88
CA GLY A 316 -26.84 -6.74 -12.53
C GLY A 316 -26.26 -5.40 -12.03
N ALA A 317 -27.09 -4.42 -11.67
CA ALA A 317 -26.59 -3.16 -11.12
C ALA A 317 -25.98 -3.36 -9.73
N ASP A 318 -24.75 -2.89 -9.53
CA ASP A 318 -24.11 -2.81 -8.22
C ASP A 318 -24.43 -1.51 -7.50
N ALA A 319 -24.73 -0.45 -8.25
CA ALA A 319 -25.18 0.81 -7.72
C ALA A 319 -26.13 1.55 -8.66
N ILE A 320 -26.98 2.38 -8.07
CA ILE A 320 -27.86 3.33 -8.76
C ILE A 320 -27.55 4.73 -8.26
N VAL A 321 -27.34 5.66 -9.18
CA VAL A 321 -27.14 7.07 -8.86
C VAL A 321 -28.26 7.90 -9.47
N ILE A 322 -28.97 8.64 -8.63
CA ILE A 322 -30.16 9.40 -8.99
C ILE A 322 -29.82 10.89 -8.96
N TYR A 323 -30.10 11.59 -10.07
CA TYR A 323 -30.01 13.04 -10.13
C TYR A 323 -31.33 13.61 -10.66
N CYS A 324 -32.11 14.24 -9.78
CA CYS A 324 -33.40 14.81 -10.11
C CYS A 324 -33.81 15.92 -9.12
N ASP A 325 -34.98 16.50 -9.35
CA ASP A 325 -35.66 17.33 -8.35
C ASP A 325 -36.04 16.50 -7.12
N GLY A 326 -36.13 17.15 -5.96
CA GLY A 326 -36.54 16.54 -4.69
C GLY A 326 -38.04 16.62 -4.41
N GLY A 327 -38.42 16.24 -3.20
CA GLY A 327 -39.78 16.29 -2.68
C GLY A 327 -40.73 15.42 -3.50
N ARG A 328 -41.94 15.94 -3.77
CA ARG A 328 -42.95 15.21 -4.56
C ARG A 328 -42.57 15.01 -6.03
N ARG A 329 -41.50 15.66 -6.52
CA ARG A 329 -41.00 15.54 -7.89
C ARG A 329 -39.85 14.54 -8.02
N HIS A 330 -39.46 13.89 -6.93
CA HIS A 330 -38.43 12.88 -6.93
C HIS A 330 -38.81 11.71 -7.86
N VAL A 331 -37.88 11.25 -8.70
CA VAL A 331 -38.18 10.23 -9.72
C VAL A 331 -38.58 8.90 -9.12
N THR A 332 -38.22 8.64 -7.87
CA THR A 332 -38.52 7.38 -7.17
C THR A 332 -39.84 7.40 -6.39
N MET A 333 -40.60 8.50 -6.36
CA MET A 333 -41.79 8.62 -5.51
C MET A 333 -42.79 7.47 -5.69
N ASN A 334 -42.93 6.97 -6.93
CA ASN A 334 -43.82 5.87 -7.29
C ASN A 334 -43.08 4.53 -7.49
N HIS A 335 -41.79 4.47 -7.14
CA HIS A 335 -40.90 3.33 -7.39
C HIS A 335 -40.08 2.96 -6.15
N ARG A 336 -40.59 3.28 -4.96
CA ARG A 336 -39.92 3.05 -3.67
C ARG A 336 -39.69 1.57 -3.40
N ASP A 337 -40.71 0.74 -3.62
CA ASP A 337 -40.60 -0.73 -3.47
C ASP A 337 -39.47 -1.34 -4.32
N ALA A 338 -39.23 -0.77 -5.52
CA ALA A 338 -38.13 -1.20 -6.38
C ALA A 338 -36.78 -0.79 -5.79
N LEU A 339 -36.66 0.44 -5.26
CA LEU A 339 -35.45 0.87 -4.55
C LEU A 339 -35.18 0.00 -3.32
N ASP A 340 -36.20 -0.25 -2.51
CA ASP A 340 -36.07 -1.06 -1.29
C ASP A 340 -35.65 -2.49 -1.61
N THR A 341 -36.22 -3.08 -2.68
CA THR A 341 -35.83 -4.41 -3.17
C THR A 341 -34.36 -4.42 -3.61
N MET A 342 -33.91 -3.39 -4.33
CA MET A 342 -32.53 -3.28 -4.79
C MET A 342 -31.55 -3.04 -3.62
N ALA A 343 -31.90 -2.16 -2.68
CA ALA A 343 -31.13 -1.93 -1.46
C ALA A 343 -30.99 -3.22 -0.63
N ALA A 344 -32.09 -3.96 -0.44
CA ALA A 344 -32.09 -5.23 0.28
C ALA A 344 -31.24 -6.31 -0.43
N ALA A 345 -31.12 -6.23 -1.76
CA ALA A 345 -30.23 -7.08 -2.55
C ALA A 345 -28.76 -6.62 -2.53
N GLY A 346 -28.42 -5.54 -1.83
CA GLY A 346 -27.06 -5.01 -1.70
C GLY A 346 -26.65 -4.00 -2.76
N VAL A 347 -27.59 -3.51 -3.58
CA VAL A 347 -27.34 -2.46 -4.57
C VAL A 347 -27.17 -1.12 -3.84
N GLY A 348 -26.06 -0.43 -4.07
CA GLY A 348 -25.80 0.89 -3.49
C GLY A 348 -26.71 1.97 -4.09
N ILE A 349 -27.27 2.86 -3.26
CA ILE A 349 -28.10 3.97 -3.71
C ILE A 349 -27.40 5.29 -3.42
N GLY A 350 -27.16 6.09 -4.46
CA GLY A 350 -26.61 7.44 -4.37
C GLY A 350 -27.59 8.48 -4.89
N CYS A 351 -27.73 9.59 -4.18
CA CYS A 351 -28.53 10.74 -4.61
C CYS A 351 -27.65 11.97 -4.78
N ILE A 352 -27.82 12.70 -5.89
CA ILE A 352 -27.08 13.92 -6.19
C ILE A 352 -28.02 15.13 -6.10
N HIS A 353 -27.54 16.18 -5.43
CA HIS A 353 -28.22 17.47 -5.33
C HIS A 353 -29.60 17.36 -4.67
N TYR A 354 -30.66 17.95 -5.24
CA TYR A 354 -32.01 17.92 -4.68
C TYR A 354 -32.62 16.51 -4.59
N ALA A 355 -32.02 15.49 -5.21
CA ALA A 355 -32.43 14.10 -5.02
C ALA A 355 -32.27 13.61 -3.57
N VAL A 356 -31.50 14.31 -2.73
CA VAL A 356 -31.40 14.00 -1.30
C VAL A 356 -32.63 14.48 -0.50
N GLU A 357 -33.45 15.37 -1.06
CA GLU A 357 -34.61 15.92 -0.36
C GLU A 357 -35.85 15.08 -0.60
N MET A 358 -36.38 14.47 0.45
CA MET A 358 -37.64 13.72 0.42
C MET A 358 -38.71 14.36 1.32
N PRO A 359 -40.01 14.22 0.99
CA PRO A 359 -41.08 14.68 1.88
C PRO A 359 -40.98 14.00 3.26
N LYS A 360 -41.27 14.76 4.31
CA LYS A 360 -41.34 14.23 5.69
C LYS A 360 -42.34 13.07 5.80
N GLY A 361 -41.93 11.99 6.46
CA GLY A 361 -42.72 10.77 6.67
C GLY A 361 -42.07 9.57 5.98
N GLU A 362 -42.86 8.51 5.74
CA GLU A 362 -42.40 7.24 5.16
C GLU A 362 -41.43 7.36 3.94
N PRO A 363 -41.60 8.29 2.97
CA PRO A 363 -40.62 8.46 1.89
C PRO A 363 -39.22 8.94 2.34
N GLY A 364 -39.13 9.71 3.42
CA GLY A 364 -37.87 10.17 3.98
C GLY A 364 -37.21 9.14 4.90
N ASP A 365 -37.98 8.23 5.49
CA ASP A 365 -37.47 7.20 6.39
C ASP A 365 -36.80 6.02 5.63
N ALA A 366 -37.14 5.82 4.35
CA ALA A 366 -36.64 4.71 3.52
C ALA A 366 -35.27 4.95 2.86
N LEU A 367 -34.76 6.19 2.89
CA LEU A 367 -33.50 6.60 2.23
C LEU A 367 -32.41 7.05 3.22
N CYS A 368 -32.66 6.92 4.53
CA CYS A 368 -31.76 7.31 5.62
C CYS A 368 -30.99 6.12 6.19
#